data_AF-A0A151TQ08-F1
#
_entry.id   AF-A0A151TQ08-F1
#
_cell.length_a   1.000
_cell.length_b   1.000
_cell.length_c   1.000
_cell.angle_alpha   90.00
_cell.angle_beta   90.00
_cell.angle_gamma   90.00
#
_symmetry.space_group_name_H-M   'P 1'
#
loop_
_entity.id
_entity.type
_entity.pdbx_description
1 polymer ?
#
loop_
_entity_poly.entity_id
_entity_poly.type
_entity_poly.pdbx_seq_one_letter_code
_entity_poly.pdbx_strand_id
1 'polypeptide(L)'
;MLEGHQLLGFGFFVIGLWHLFNHTKLHALGSKSYTSTLWFPTTISRYMELHFIMASCTIFIAMELFIAPIHHQPFDPDGTIPTTHLHNFEHSSMAMSFLVYAIFAIVLDMKCTMAQHELTHFLGAIAFTQQFLLIHLHSRDHVGPEGQYHLLLQLLITVSLATTLMGIGFPKSFLVCFVRSVSIVFQGVWLMIMGFLLWTPGFQPKGCFMHLEETEEYVVKCSDDEALHRAVSLVNILFSFLVIGVTVFAMSFYLVMLRRYGGKVEYVSLVKEEHYREEDGFVKPKGTIDLENNMDDDESQKKSMQE
;
A
#
# COMPACT_ATOMS: atom_id res chain seq x y z
N MET A 1 -0.19 -24.14 -4.19
CA MET A 1 -0.35 -23.22 -3.02
C MET A 1 0.94 -22.65 -2.44
N LEU A 2 1.95 -23.45 -2.03
CA LEU A 2 3.19 -22.92 -1.42
C LEU A 2 3.95 -21.94 -2.34
N GLU A 3 4.19 -22.34 -3.59
CA GLU A 3 4.97 -21.55 -4.56
C GLU A 3 4.22 -20.29 -5.04
N GLY A 4 2.89 -20.37 -5.18
CA GLY A 4 2.06 -19.26 -5.63
C GLY A 4 2.10 -18.07 -4.68
N HIS A 5 1.91 -18.29 -3.37
CA HIS A 5 1.92 -17.22 -2.37
C HIS A 5 3.29 -16.54 -2.26
N GLN A 6 4.38 -17.31 -2.36
CA GLN A 6 5.74 -16.79 -2.30
C GLN A 6 6.07 -15.93 -3.52
N LEU A 7 5.77 -16.42 -4.73
CA LEU A 7 6.02 -15.69 -5.97
C LEU A 7 5.19 -14.40 -6.04
N LEU A 8 3.90 -14.49 -5.71
CA LEU A 8 3.00 -13.34 -5.67
C LEU A 8 3.44 -12.33 -4.60
N GLY A 9 3.78 -12.81 -3.40
CA GLY A 9 4.28 -11.97 -2.31
C GLY A 9 5.58 -11.24 -2.67
N PHE A 10 6.51 -11.92 -3.34
CA PHE A 10 7.74 -11.30 -3.83
C PHE A 10 7.47 -10.21 -4.86
N GLY A 11 6.54 -10.45 -5.80
CA GLY A 11 6.11 -9.45 -6.78
C GLY A 11 5.57 -8.17 -6.12
N PHE A 12 4.64 -8.30 -5.17
CA PHE A 12 4.13 -7.16 -4.39
C PHE A 12 5.22 -6.45 -3.59
N PHE A 13 6.15 -7.20 -2.99
CA PHE A 13 7.25 -6.61 -2.23
C PHE A 13 8.16 -5.74 -3.10
N VAL A 14 8.59 -6.25 -4.27
CA VAL A 14 9.46 -5.53 -5.20
C VAL A 14 8.76 -4.28 -5.75
N ILE A 15 7.50 -4.40 -6.18
CA ILE A 15 6.71 -3.27 -6.67
C ILE A 15 6.47 -2.24 -5.58
N GLY A 16 6.11 -2.68 -4.37
CA GLY A 16 5.91 -1.80 -3.22
C GLY A 16 7.16 -1.00 -2.87
N LEU A 17 8.34 -1.65 -2.85
CA LEU A 17 9.61 -0.97 -2.59
C LEU A 17 9.96 0.02 -3.70
N TRP A 18 9.71 -0.37 -4.95
CA TRP A 18 9.89 0.50 -6.11
C TRP A 18 9.02 1.75 -6.03
N HIS A 19 7.74 1.60 -5.66
CA HIS A 19 6.84 2.73 -5.44
C HIS A 19 7.30 3.60 -4.26
N LEU A 20 7.62 2.97 -3.13
CA LEU A 20 8.05 3.67 -1.92
C LEU A 20 9.29 4.52 -2.17
N PHE A 21 10.28 3.96 -2.87
CA PHE A 21 11.49 4.66 -3.27
C PHE A 21 11.18 5.85 -4.18
N ASN A 22 10.42 5.66 -5.25
CA ASN A 22 10.18 6.72 -6.22
C ASN A 22 9.31 7.86 -5.67
N HIS A 23 8.23 7.55 -4.94
CA HIS A 23 7.41 8.58 -4.29
C HIS A 23 8.22 9.38 -3.27
N THR A 24 9.01 8.70 -2.43
CA THR A 24 9.85 9.37 -1.42
C THR A 24 10.93 10.22 -2.06
N LYS A 25 11.59 9.72 -3.11
CA LYS A 25 12.59 10.48 -3.87
C LYS A 25 11.99 11.72 -4.51
N LEU A 26 10.84 11.60 -5.16
CA LEU A 26 10.17 12.74 -5.82
C LEU A 26 9.74 13.81 -4.81
N HIS A 27 9.26 13.38 -3.64
CA HIS A 27 8.96 14.27 -2.52
C HIS A 27 10.22 14.96 -1.98
N ALA A 28 11.30 14.21 -1.74
CA ALA A 28 12.56 14.75 -1.22
C ALA A 28 13.18 15.81 -2.14
N LEU A 29 13.01 15.67 -3.46
CA LEU A 29 13.52 16.63 -4.45
C LEU A 29 12.70 17.94 -4.53
N GLY A 30 11.65 18.11 -3.74
CA GLY A 30 10.89 19.36 -3.69
C GLY A 30 10.13 19.69 -4.98
N SER A 31 9.67 18.65 -5.69
CA SER A 31 8.94 18.81 -6.95
C SER A 31 7.66 19.64 -6.74
N LYS A 32 7.65 20.89 -7.23
CA LYS A 32 6.45 21.75 -7.30
C LYS A 32 5.31 21.13 -8.14
N SER A 33 5.58 20.02 -8.83
CA SER A 33 4.65 19.27 -9.67
C SER A 33 4.58 17.79 -9.26
N TYR A 34 4.59 17.48 -7.97
CA TYR A 34 4.35 16.12 -7.50
C TYR A 34 2.92 15.68 -7.86
N THR A 35 2.82 14.59 -8.62
CA THR A 35 1.56 13.90 -8.91
C THR A 35 1.72 12.43 -8.56
N SER A 36 0.75 11.90 -7.81
CA SER A 36 0.55 10.48 -7.50
C SER A 36 0.42 9.70 -8.80
N THR A 37 1.38 8.85 -9.11
CA THR A 37 1.26 7.85 -10.18
C THR A 37 1.10 6.46 -9.56
N LEU A 38 0.46 5.53 -10.28
CA LEU A 38 0.38 4.12 -9.85
C LEU A 38 1.57 3.28 -10.34
N TRP A 39 2.39 3.84 -11.21
CA TRP A 39 3.58 3.21 -11.76
C TRP A 39 4.63 4.29 -12.10
N PHE A 40 5.88 3.89 -12.23
CA PHE A 40 7.00 4.78 -12.52
C PHE A 40 7.83 4.32 -13.73
N PRO A 41 8.22 5.26 -14.60
CA PRO A 41 9.13 4.94 -15.69
C PRO A 41 10.57 4.75 -15.21
N THR A 42 11.33 3.93 -15.95
CA THR A 42 12.77 3.76 -15.73
C THR A 42 13.57 4.29 -16.91
N THR A 43 14.89 4.46 -16.73
CA THR A 43 15.81 4.87 -17.79
C THR A 43 16.09 3.78 -18.83
N ILE A 44 15.89 2.50 -18.48
CA ILE A 44 16.15 1.37 -19.38
C ILE A 44 14.94 1.13 -20.28
N SER A 45 13.75 1.07 -19.71
CA SER A 45 12.49 1.04 -20.46
C SER A 45 11.41 1.82 -19.70
N ARG A 46 10.62 2.61 -20.44
CA ARG A 46 9.54 3.42 -19.89
C ARG A 46 8.54 2.58 -19.10
N TYR A 47 8.28 1.35 -19.54
CA TYR A 47 7.23 0.49 -18.98
C TYR A 47 7.79 -0.71 -18.20
N MET A 48 9.04 -0.66 -17.72
CA MET A 48 9.67 -1.80 -17.03
C MET A 48 8.80 -2.37 -15.91
N GLU A 49 8.24 -1.51 -15.07
CA GLU A 49 7.38 -1.91 -13.96
C GLU A 49 6.13 -2.66 -14.47
N LEU A 50 5.47 -2.13 -15.48
CA LEU A 50 4.27 -2.73 -16.06
C LEU A 50 4.57 -4.06 -16.76
N HIS A 51 5.69 -4.16 -17.47
CA HIS A 51 6.14 -5.43 -18.06
C HIS A 51 6.47 -6.47 -16.98
N PHE A 52 7.07 -6.05 -15.86
CA PHE A 52 7.31 -6.93 -14.73
C PHE A 52 6.00 -7.45 -14.12
N ILE A 53 5.00 -6.58 -13.95
CA ILE A 53 3.66 -6.99 -13.49
C ILE A 53 3.04 -7.97 -14.48
N MET A 54 3.05 -7.65 -15.78
CA MET A 54 2.53 -8.54 -16.83
C MET A 54 3.19 -9.91 -16.78
N ALA A 55 4.53 -9.96 -16.78
CA ALA A 55 5.28 -11.21 -16.73
C ALA A 55 4.97 -12.01 -15.46
N SER A 56 4.95 -11.34 -14.29
CA SER A 56 4.65 -11.99 -13.01
C SER A 56 3.23 -12.57 -12.98
N CYS A 57 2.23 -11.82 -13.44
CA CYS A 57 0.86 -12.30 -13.51
C CYS A 57 0.69 -13.44 -14.52
N THR A 58 1.31 -13.36 -15.70
CA THR A 58 1.27 -14.43 -16.71
C THR A 58 1.93 -15.71 -16.19
N ILE A 59 3.10 -15.61 -15.55
CA ILE A 59 3.78 -16.75 -14.94
C ILE A 59 2.91 -17.34 -13.84
N PHE A 60 2.33 -16.50 -12.97
CA PHE A 60 1.46 -16.97 -11.89
C PHE A 60 0.22 -17.72 -12.41
N ILE A 61 -0.47 -17.17 -13.42
CA ILE A 61 -1.62 -17.84 -14.05
C ILE A 61 -1.20 -19.16 -14.69
N ALA A 62 -0.03 -19.20 -15.35
CA ALA A 62 0.49 -20.43 -15.93
C ALA A 62 0.81 -21.48 -14.86
N MET A 63 1.42 -21.05 -13.74
CA MET A 63 1.74 -21.91 -12.61
C MET A 63 0.47 -22.48 -11.98
N GLU A 64 -0.51 -21.65 -11.66
CA GLU A 64 -1.74 -22.10 -10.98
C GLU A 64 -2.63 -22.98 -11.87
N LEU A 65 -2.77 -22.69 -13.17
CA LEU A 65 -3.70 -23.45 -14.03
C LEU A 65 -3.09 -24.66 -14.72
N PHE A 66 -1.79 -24.61 -15.06
CA PHE A 66 -1.20 -25.57 -16.00
C PHE A 66 0.02 -26.31 -15.47
N ILE A 67 0.80 -25.74 -14.55
CA ILE A 67 2.11 -26.32 -14.18
C ILE A 67 2.09 -26.94 -12.78
N ALA A 68 1.59 -26.23 -11.78
CA ALA A 68 1.62 -26.67 -10.38
C ALA A 68 0.57 -27.76 -10.03
N PRO A 69 -0.65 -27.76 -10.60
CA PRO A 69 -1.62 -28.81 -10.32
C PRO A 69 -1.13 -30.18 -10.81
N ILE A 70 -1.50 -31.24 -10.08
CA ILE A 70 -1.19 -32.64 -10.45
C ILE A 70 -1.77 -32.95 -11.84
N HIS A 71 -2.98 -32.45 -12.11
CA HIS A 71 -3.58 -32.47 -13.43
C HIS A 71 -3.27 -31.17 -14.17
N HIS A 72 -2.31 -31.20 -15.10
CA HIS A 72 -1.93 -30.02 -15.89
C HIS A 72 -3.04 -29.45 -16.81
N GLN A 73 -4.12 -30.21 -17.02
CA GLN A 73 -5.26 -29.81 -17.82
C GLN A 73 -6.33 -29.19 -16.90
N PRO A 74 -6.65 -27.89 -17.04
CA PRO A 74 -7.56 -27.21 -16.11
C PRO A 74 -9.06 -27.51 -16.35
N PHE A 75 -9.40 -28.32 -17.35
CA PHE A 75 -10.78 -28.66 -17.69
C PHE A 75 -10.94 -30.17 -17.82
N ASP A 76 -12.10 -30.67 -17.41
CA ASP A 76 -12.49 -32.06 -17.61
C ASP A 76 -12.80 -32.33 -19.10
N PRO A 77 -12.85 -33.61 -19.53
CA PRO A 77 -13.14 -33.97 -20.92
C PRO A 77 -14.50 -33.46 -21.45
N ASP A 78 -15.44 -33.16 -20.54
CA ASP A 78 -16.74 -32.57 -20.85
C ASP A 78 -16.73 -31.02 -20.90
N GLY A 79 -15.57 -30.41 -20.63
CA GLY A 79 -15.36 -28.96 -20.62
C GLY A 79 -15.71 -28.27 -19.30
N THR A 80 -16.08 -29.02 -18.25
CA THR A 80 -16.33 -28.45 -16.92
C THR A 80 -15.02 -28.16 -16.18
N ILE A 81 -15.09 -27.32 -15.14
CA ILE A 81 -13.94 -27.06 -14.26
C ILE A 81 -13.98 -28.11 -13.14
N PRO A 82 -12.98 -29.00 -13.02
CA PRO A 82 -12.93 -29.98 -11.95
C PRO A 82 -12.79 -29.28 -10.60
N THR A 83 -13.32 -29.91 -9.54
CA THR A 83 -13.32 -29.34 -8.19
C THR A 83 -11.92 -29.03 -7.66
N THR A 84 -10.93 -29.85 -8.03
CA THR A 84 -9.52 -29.68 -7.71
C THR A 84 -8.87 -28.43 -8.35
N HIS A 85 -9.51 -27.84 -9.37
CA HIS A 85 -9.03 -26.64 -10.05
C HIS A 85 -9.78 -25.36 -9.69
N LEU A 86 -10.88 -25.43 -8.92
CA LEU A 86 -11.71 -24.25 -8.64
C LEU A 86 -10.91 -23.13 -7.96
N HIS A 87 -10.15 -23.43 -6.91
CA HIS A 87 -9.30 -22.44 -6.25
C HIS A 87 -8.18 -21.91 -7.14
N ASN A 88 -7.62 -22.74 -8.02
CA ASN A 88 -6.62 -22.29 -9.00
C ASN A 88 -7.20 -21.25 -9.97
N PHE A 89 -8.47 -21.40 -10.38
CA PHE A 89 -9.18 -20.40 -11.19
C PHE A 89 -9.47 -19.12 -10.42
N GLU A 90 -9.88 -19.21 -9.15
CA GLU A 90 -10.05 -18.04 -8.29
C GLU A 90 -8.73 -17.27 -8.15
N HIS A 91 -7.64 -17.96 -7.83
CA HIS A 91 -6.30 -17.36 -7.76
C HIS A 91 -5.88 -16.70 -9.08
N SER A 92 -6.07 -17.41 -10.18
CA SER A 92 -5.74 -16.90 -11.52
C SER A 92 -6.55 -15.66 -11.86
N SER A 93 -7.81 -15.59 -11.44
CA SER A 93 -8.67 -14.43 -11.69
C SER A 93 -8.24 -13.19 -10.90
N MET A 94 -7.63 -13.35 -9.72
CA MET A 94 -6.94 -12.23 -9.04
C MET A 94 -5.81 -11.69 -9.92
N ALA A 95 -4.90 -12.55 -10.39
CA ALA A 95 -3.77 -12.15 -11.23
C ALA A 95 -4.20 -11.55 -12.58
N MET A 96 -5.28 -12.06 -13.18
CA MET A 96 -5.85 -11.50 -14.41
C MET A 96 -6.27 -10.04 -14.24
N SER A 97 -6.82 -9.65 -13.08
CA SER A 97 -7.20 -8.26 -12.84
C SER A 97 -6.00 -7.30 -12.83
N PHE A 98 -4.87 -7.71 -12.24
CA PHE A 98 -3.61 -6.95 -12.28
C PHE A 98 -2.97 -6.94 -13.68
N LEU A 99 -3.10 -8.03 -14.44
CA LEU A 99 -2.67 -8.09 -15.83
C LEU A 99 -3.45 -7.11 -16.71
N VAL A 100 -4.78 -7.06 -16.55
CA VAL A 100 -5.65 -6.08 -17.23
C VAL A 100 -5.24 -4.65 -16.85
N TYR A 101 -5.04 -4.38 -15.56
CA TYR A 101 -4.52 -3.08 -15.10
C TYR A 101 -3.22 -2.70 -15.83
N ALA A 102 -2.22 -3.60 -15.89
CA ALA A 102 -0.93 -3.30 -16.48
C ALA A 102 -1.01 -3.04 -17.99
N ILE A 103 -1.79 -3.84 -18.73
CA ILE A 103 -2.02 -3.65 -20.17
C ILE A 103 -2.68 -2.31 -20.44
N PHE A 104 -3.78 -2.01 -19.74
CA PHE A 104 -4.50 -0.77 -19.97
C PHE A 104 -3.74 0.47 -19.48
N ALA A 105 -2.89 0.35 -18.45
CA ALA A 105 -2.00 1.43 -18.04
C ALA A 105 -1.04 1.83 -19.18
N ILE A 106 -0.49 0.86 -19.91
CA ILE A 106 0.33 1.13 -21.13
C ILE A 106 -0.52 1.79 -22.21
N VAL A 107 -1.70 1.21 -22.51
CA VAL A 107 -2.58 1.73 -23.58
C VAL A 107 -3.01 3.18 -23.30
N LEU A 108 -3.40 3.49 -22.06
CA LEU A 108 -3.82 4.83 -21.66
C LEU A 108 -2.66 5.84 -21.77
N ASP A 109 -1.44 5.43 -21.38
CA ASP A 109 -0.24 6.27 -21.50
C ASP A 109 0.17 6.51 -22.96
N MET A 110 0.04 5.50 -23.83
CA MET A 110 0.31 5.64 -25.27
C MET A 110 -0.69 6.55 -25.98
N LYS A 111 -1.94 6.58 -25.51
CA LYS A 111 -3.01 7.39 -26.12
C LYS A 111 -3.10 8.80 -25.54
N CYS A 112 -2.33 9.12 -24.49
CA CYS A 112 -2.33 10.42 -23.81
C CYS A 112 -3.75 10.93 -23.52
N THR A 113 -4.61 10.07 -22.95
CA THR A 113 -6.00 10.45 -22.68
C THR A 113 -6.05 11.49 -21.55
N MET A 114 -6.97 12.45 -21.63
CA MET A 114 -7.13 13.48 -20.59
C MET A 114 -7.46 12.90 -19.20
N ALA A 115 -8.11 11.73 -19.18
CA ALA A 115 -8.48 10.99 -17.97
C ALA A 115 -7.50 9.84 -17.64
N GLN A 116 -6.29 9.82 -18.21
CA GLN A 116 -5.32 8.73 -18.02
C GLN A 116 -5.07 8.43 -16.53
N HIS A 117 -4.86 9.47 -15.73
CA HIS A 117 -4.55 9.35 -14.30
C HIS A 117 -5.69 8.69 -13.53
N GLU A 118 -6.91 9.20 -13.72
CA GLU A 118 -8.12 8.73 -13.03
C GLU A 118 -8.45 7.29 -13.44
N LEU A 119 -8.41 6.98 -14.74
CA LEU A 119 -8.67 5.64 -15.27
C LEU A 119 -7.63 4.62 -14.81
N THR A 120 -6.36 5.01 -14.71
CA THR A 120 -5.30 4.12 -14.20
C THR A 120 -5.51 3.81 -12.72
N HIS A 121 -5.85 4.82 -11.90
CA HIS A 121 -6.21 4.61 -10.48
C HIS A 121 -7.46 3.74 -10.33
N PHE A 122 -8.48 3.97 -11.16
CA PHE A 122 -9.71 3.18 -11.17
C PHE A 122 -9.44 1.70 -11.49
N LEU A 123 -8.62 1.42 -12.51
CA LEU A 123 -8.21 0.06 -12.85
C LEU A 123 -7.43 -0.61 -11.70
N GLY A 124 -6.50 0.12 -11.06
CA GLY A 124 -5.79 -0.37 -9.89
C GLY A 124 -6.72 -0.65 -8.71
N ALA A 125 -7.73 0.20 -8.48
CA ALA A 125 -8.74 -0.01 -7.46
C ALA A 125 -9.60 -1.25 -7.76
N ILE A 126 -9.98 -1.49 -9.02
CA ILE A 126 -10.67 -2.72 -9.43
C ILE A 126 -9.79 -3.94 -9.14
N ALA A 127 -8.50 -3.89 -9.48
CA ALA A 127 -7.59 -5.01 -9.22
C ALA A 127 -7.49 -5.33 -7.71
N PHE A 128 -7.33 -4.32 -6.85
CA PHE A 128 -7.35 -4.52 -5.39
C PHE A 128 -8.73 -4.96 -4.87
N THR A 129 -9.83 -4.50 -5.49
CA THR A 129 -11.18 -4.95 -5.15
C THR A 129 -11.36 -6.43 -5.47
N GLN A 130 -10.92 -6.86 -6.65
CA GLN A 130 -10.97 -8.26 -7.07
C GLN A 130 -10.12 -9.14 -6.15
N GLN A 131 -8.92 -8.68 -5.80
CA GLN A 131 -8.05 -9.35 -4.84
C GLN A 131 -8.73 -9.48 -3.46
N PHE A 132 -9.33 -8.40 -2.95
CA PHE A 132 -10.06 -8.41 -1.69
C PHE A 132 -11.24 -9.38 -1.73
N LEU A 133 -12.07 -9.30 -2.78
CA LEU A 133 -13.28 -10.12 -2.92
C LEU A 133 -12.93 -11.60 -2.91
N LEU A 134 -11.97 -12.02 -3.72
CA LEU A 134 -11.62 -13.43 -3.85
C LEU A 134 -10.95 -13.97 -2.60
N ILE A 135 -10.06 -13.20 -1.96
CA ILE A 135 -9.50 -13.61 -0.66
C ILE A 135 -10.58 -13.64 0.42
N HIS A 136 -11.55 -12.72 0.40
CA HIS A 136 -12.65 -12.72 1.36
C HIS A 136 -13.54 -13.95 1.20
N LEU A 137 -13.89 -14.32 -0.03
CA LEU A 137 -14.71 -15.48 -0.32
C LEU A 137 -13.93 -16.78 -0.02
N HIS A 138 -12.71 -16.90 -0.51
CA HIS A 138 -11.81 -18.02 -0.24
C HIS A 138 -11.55 -18.23 1.26
N SER A 139 -11.36 -17.14 2.01
CA SER A 139 -11.13 -17.20 3.45
C SER A 139 -12.35 -17.67 4.25
N ARG A 140 -13.56 -17.66 3.69
CA ARG A 140 -14.75 -18.22 4.39
C ARG A 140 -14.72 -19.73 4.44
N ASP A 141 -13.97 -20.37 3.55
CA ASP A 141 -13.83 -21.82 3.49
C ASP A 141 -12.77 -22.33 4.48
N HIS A 142 -11.89 -21.45 4.96
CA HIS A 142 -10.83 -21.75 5.92
C HIS A 142 -11.23 -21.45 7.37
N VAL A 143 -11.71 -22.47 8.10
CA VAL A 143 -11.84 -22.41 9.56
C VAL A 143 -10.52 -22.74 10.24
N GLY A 144 -9.83 -21.73 10.79
CA GLY A 144 -8.61 -21.96 11.58
C GLY A 144 -7.53 -20.87 11.46
N PRO A 145 -6.24 -21.23 11.62
CA PRO A 145 -5.14 -20.26 11.55
C PRO A 145 -4.97 -19.64 10.16
N GLU A 146 -5.26 -20.39 9.09
CA GLU A 146 -5.21 -19.91 7.70
C GLU A 146 -6.20 -18.77 7.46
N GLY A 147 -7.45 -18.92 7.91
CA GLY A 147 -8.45 -17.85 7.87
C GLY A 147 -7.98 -16.58 8.60
N GLN A 148 -7.26 -16.71 9.72
CA GLN A 148 -6.69 -15.57 10.43
C GLN A 148 -5.60 -14.85 9.61
N TYR A 149 -4.74 -15.59 8.91
CA TYR A 149 -3.74 -14.99 8.01
C TYR A 149 -4.42 -14.20 6.89
N HIS A 150 -5.44 -14.77 6.26
CA HIS A 150 -6.19 -14.12 5.18
C HIS A 150 -6.99 -12.92 5.67
N LEU A 151 -7.58 -12.96 6.86
CA LEU A 151 -8.26 -11.81 7.47
C LEU A 151 -7.30 -10.62 7.63
N LEU A 152 -6.10 -10.86 8.12
CA LEU A 152 -5.10 -9.79 8.29
C LEU A 152 -4.56 -9.28 6.94
N LEU A 153 -4.45 -10.16 5.94
CA LEU A 153 -4.13 -9.77 4.56
C LEU A 153 -5.23 -8.88 3.97
N GLN A 154 -6.51 -9.20 4.19
CA GLN A 154 -7.65 -8.40 3.75
C GLN A 154 -7.56 -6.97 4.27
N LEU A 155 -7.17 -6.77 5.54
CA LEU A 155 -6.96 -5.43 6.12
C LEU A 155 -5.91 -4.62 5.32
N LEU A 156 -4.77 -5.24 4.98
CA LEU A 156 -3.73 -4.59 4.18
C LEU A 156 -4.22 -4.27 2.75
N ILE A 157 -5.03 -5.15 2.16
CA ILE A 157 -5.64 -4.91 0.84
C ILE A 157 -6.63 -3.75 0.91
N THR A 158 -7.45 -3.68 1.96
CA THR A 158 -8.37 -2.55 2.18
C THR A 158 -7.60 -1.22 2.30
N VAL A 159 -6.47 -1.18 2.99
CA VAL A 159 -5.63 0.05 3.06
C VAL A 159 -5.12 0.45 1.66
N SER A 160 -4.62 -0.51 0.86
CA SER A 160 -4.15 -0.24 -0.50
C SER A 160 -5.29 0.19 -1.44
N LEU A 161 -6.47 -0.43 -1.31
CA LEU A 161 -7.67 -0.06 -2.07
C LEU A 161 -8.13 1.36 -1.73
N ALA A 162 -8.30 1.65 -0.43
CA ALA A 162 -8.74 2.96 0.05
C ALA A 162 -7.78 4.06 -0.38
N THR A 163 -6.47 3.87 -0.21
CA THR A 163 -5.47 4.85 -0.64
C THR A 163 -5.39 4.99 -2.16
N THR A 164 -5.67 3.92 -2.92
CA THR A 164 -5.77 4.00 -4.39
C THR A 164 -6.98 4.84 -4.82
N LEU A 165 -8.15 4.64 -4.21
CA LEU A 165 -9.34 5.46 -4.46
C LEU A 165 -9.13 6.93 -4.04
N MET A 166 -8.53 7.17 -2.87
CA MET A 166 -8.14 8.50 -2.42
C MET A 166 -7.17 9.18 -3.39
N GLY A 167 -6.31 8.42 -4.08
CA GLY A 167 -5.39 8.92 -5.09
C GLY A 167 -6.09 9.59 -6.29
N ILE A 168 -7.35 9.24 -6.57
CA ILE A 168 -8.18 9.90 -7.60
C ILE A 168 -8.53 11.32 -7.14
N GLY A 169 -9.04 11.48 -5.92
CA GLY A 169 -9.45 12.79 -5.39
C GLY A 169 -8.31 13.66 -4.88
N PHE A 170 -7.19 13.05 -4.47
CA PHE A 170 -6.04 13.74 -3.88
C PHE A 170 -4.74 13.43 -4.65
N PRO A 171 -4.65 13.77 -5.95
CA PRO A 171 -3.54 13.37 -6.79
C PRO A 171 -2.20 13.98 -6.38
N LYS A 172 -2.17 15.05 -5.57
CA LYS A 172 -0.92 15.69 -5.11
C LYS A 172 -0.51 15.27 -3.69
N SER A 173 -1.24 14.36 -3.05
CA SER A 173 -0.94 13.95 -1.68
C SER A 173 0.19 12.93 -1.63
N PHE A 174 1.35 13.35 -1.11
CA PHE A 174 2.46 12.44 -0.83
C PHE A 174 2.05 11.34 0.17
N LEU A 175 1.33 11.71 1.24
CA LEU A 175 0.96 10.79 2.30
C LEU A 175 0.11 9.63 1.78
N VAL A 176 -0.87 9.90 0.91
CA VAL A 176 -1.72 8.87 0.30
C VAL A 176 -0.87 7.85 -0.48
N CYS A 177 0.08 8.33 -1.27
CA CYS A 177 0.99 7.47 -2.04
C CYS A 177 1.94 6.69 -1.15
N PHE A 178 2.50 7.35 -0.13
CA PHE A 178 3.44 6.74 0.81
C PHE A 178 2.79 5.60 1.58
N VAL A 179 1.58 5.83 2.14
CA VAL A 179 0.82 4.80 2.84
C VAL A 179 0.46 3.65 1.89
N ARG A 180 0.03 3.95 0.65
CA ARG A 180 -0.22 2.92 -0.38
C ARG A 180 1.02 2.06 -0.62
N SER A 181 2.19 2.67 -0.85
CA SER A 181 3.42 1.94 -1.13
C SER A 181 3.87 1.08 0.06
N VAL A 182 3.82 1.62 1.29
CA VAL A 182 4.13 0.85 2.51
C VAL A 182 3.17 -0.32 2.68
N SER A 183 1.88 -0.10 2.42
CA SER A 183 0.86 -1.15 2.48
C SER A 183 1.13 -2.27 1.46
N ILE A 184 1.49 -1.93 0.22
CA ILE A 184 1.87 -2.90 -0.82
C ILE A 184 3.13 -3.69 -0.43
N VAL A 185 4.16 -3.03 0.11
CA VAL A 185 5.34 -3.72 0.68
C VAL A 185 4.90 -4.72 1.74
N PHE A 186 4.03 -4.29 2.65
CA PHE A 186 3.59 -5.14 3.76
C PHE A 186 2.74 -6.32 3.28
N GLN A 187 1.87 -6.14 2.28
CA GLN A 187 1.17 -7.26 1.63
C GLN A 187 2.16 -8.29 1.10
N GLY A 188 3.21 -7.85 0.40
CA GLY A 188 4.24 -8.74 -0.12
C GLY A 188 4.97 -9.52 0.98
N VAL A 189 5.39 -8.84 2.04
CA VAL A 189 6.03 -9.48 3.21
C VAL A 189 5.09 -10.48 3.88
N TRP A 190 3.82 -10.10 4.08
CA TRP A 190 2.83 -10.93 4.75
C TRP A 190 2.50 -12.19 3.93
N LEU A 191 2.32 -12.06 2.61
CA LEU A 191 2.12 -13.18 1.70
C LEU A 191 3.29 -14.17 1.74
N MET A 192 4.53 -13.68 1.71
CA MET A 192 5.71 -14.54 1.83
C MET A 192 5.75 -15.26 3.18
N ILE A 193 5.50 -14.56 4.29
CA ILE A 193 5.47 -15.14 5.64
C ILE A 193 4.39 -16.21 5.78
N MET A 194 3.16 -15.91 5.33
CA MET A 194 2.05 -16.86 5.29
C MET A 194 2.44 -18.09 4.47
N GLY A 195 3.03 -17.88 3.28
CA GLY A 195 3.60 -18.91 2.41
C GLY A 195 4.55 -19.86 3.15
N PHE A 196 5.52 -19.30 3.88
CA PHE A 196 6.48 -20.12 4.63
C PHE A 196 5.85 -20.81 5.85
N LEU A 197 5.08 -20.10 6.67
CA LEU A 197 4.64 -20.61 7.97
C LEU A 197 3.52 -21.66 7.88
N LEU A 198 2.61 -21.54 6.91
CA LEU A 198 1.53 -22.52 6.75
C LEU A 198 2.00 -23.78 6.01
N TRP A 199 2.76 -23.61 4.92
CA TRP A 199 3.04 -24.70 3.97
C TRP A 199 4.47 -25.27 4.04
N THR A 200 5.34 -24.78 4.93
CA THR A 200 6.64 -25.44 5.19
C THR A 200 6.51 -26.41 6.37
N PRO A 201 6.80 -27.72 6.20
CA PRO A 201 6.75 -28.68 7.31
C PRO A 201 7.66 -28.27 8.47
N GLY A 202 7.13 -28.27 9.69
CA GLY A 202 7.88 -27.96 10.92
C GLY A 202 7.78 -26.49 11.38
N PHE A 203 7.18 -25.60 10.58
CA PHE A 203 6.93 -24.20 10.96
C PHE A 203 5.53 -23.97 11.53
N GLN A 204 4.67 -24.99 11.51
CA GLN A 204 3.32 -24.93 12.05
C GLN A 204 3.36 -24.72 13.58
N PRO A 205 2.38 -23.97 14.14
CA PRO A 205 2.21 -23.86 15.58
C PRO A 205 2.09 -25.25 16.21
N LYS A 206 2.61 -25.39 17.44
CA LYS A 206 2.48 -26.63 18.21
C LYS A 206 1.02 -27.10 18.19
N GLY A 207 0.79 -28.40 18.08
CA GLY A 207 -0.57 -28.98 18.04
C GLY A 207 -1.33 -28.76 16.72
N CYS A 208 -0.74 -28.10 15.72
CA CYS A 208 -1.30 -28.00 14.37
C CYS A 208 -0.42 -28.75 13.37
N PHE A 209 -1.07 -29.32 12.36
CA PHE A 209 -0.45 -30.20 11.36
C PHE A 209 -1.08 -29.94 9.99
N MET A 210 -0.29 -30.14 8.93
CA MET A 210 -0.82 -30.12 7.57
C MET A 210 -1.58 -31.42 7.30
N HIS A 211 -2.79 -31.28 6.79
CA HIS A 211 -3.65 -32.37 6.39
C HIS A 211 -4.03 -32.18 4.92
N LEU A 212 -3.90 -33.25 4.12
CA LEU A 212 -4.32 -33.25 2.74
C LEU A 212 -5.81 -33.61 2.68
N GLU A 213 -6.65 -32.71 2.19
CA GLU A 213 -8.08 -32.96 1.98
C GLU A 213 -8.35 -33.75 0.70
N GLU A 214 -9.57 -34.29 0.57
CA GLU A 214 -10.03 -35.05 -0.61
C GLU A 214 -10.00 -34.21 -1.90
N THR A 215 -9.97 -32.89 -1.79
CA THR A 215 -9.80 -31.92 -2.88
C THR A 215 -8.34 -31.76 -3.33
N GLU A 216 -7.41 -32.57 -2.80
CA GLU A 216 -5.95 -32.50 -3.02
C GLU A 216 -5.30 -31.22 -2.48
N GLU A 217 -5.94 -30.58 -1.49
CA GLU A 217 -5.46 -29.34 -0.89
C GLU A 217 -4.88 -29.54 0.51
N TYR A 218 -3.75 -28.88 0.77
CA TYR A 218 -3.11 -28.91 2.08
C TYR A 218 -3.72 -27.82 2.98
N VAL A 219 -4.46 -28.24 3.99
CA VAL A 219 -5.06 -27.37 5.00
C VAL A 219 -4.39 -27.59 6.34
N VAL A 220 -4.16 -26.52 7.11
CA VAL A 220 -3.60 -26.62 8.47
C VAL A 220 -4.72 -26.85 9.49
N LYS A 221 -4.78 -28.05 10.07
CA LYS A 221 -5.73 -28.42 11.13
C LYS A 221 -5.02 -28.49 12.49
N CYS A 222 -5.73 -28.15 13.55
CA CYS A 222 -5.23 -28.21 14.93
C CYS A 222 -5.93 -29.33 15.72
N SER A 223 -5.21 -29.92 16.70
CA SER A 223 -5.67 -31.10 17.45
C SER A 223 -6.84 -30.82 18.40
N ASP A 224 -6.91 -29.61 18.93
CA ASP A 224 -7.85 -29.18 19.96
C ASP A 224 -8.02 -27.65 19.95
N ASP A 225 -9.04 -27.16 20.66
CA ASP A 225 -9.36 -25.73 20.74
C ASP A 225 -8.25 -24.90 21.40
N GLU A 226 -7.47 -25.48 22.31
CA GLU A 226 -6.34 -24.79 22.96
C GLU A 226 -5.20 -24.55 21.96
N ALA A 227 -4.86 -25.56 21.16
CA ALA A 227 -3.88 -25.48 20.08
C ALA A 227 -4.33 -24.48 19.01
N LEU A 228 -5.62 -24.50 18.64
CA LEU A 228 -6.19 -23.52 17.71
C LEU A 228 -6.10 -22.09 18.26
N HIS A 229 -6.52 -21.87 19.50
CA HIS A 229 -6.45 -20.55 20.14
C HIS A 229 -5.02 -20.04 20.23
N ARG A 230 -4.06 -20.93 20.57
CA ARG A 230 -2.62 -20.60 20.55
C ARG A 230 -2.17 -20.21 19.15
N ALA A 231 -2.51 -21.00 18.13
CA ALA A 231 -2.11 -20.74 16.75
C ALA A 231 -2.59 -19.36 16.29
N VAL A 232 -3.88 -19.06 16.45
CA VAL A 232 -4.48 -17.75 16.10
C VAL A 232 -3.81 -16.61 16.88
N SER A 233 -3.56 -16.79 18.18
CA SER A 233 -2.87 -15.78 18.99
C SER A 233 -1.45 -15.50 18.50
N LEU A 234 -0.70 -16.53 18.09
CA LEU A 234 0.64 -16.38 17.52
C LEU A 234 0.62 -15.60 16.20
N VAL A 235 -0.36 -15.85 15.33
CA VAL A 235 -0.55 -15.08 14.09
C VAL A 235 -0.76 -13.60 14.40
N ASN A 236 -1.60 -13.29 15.40
CA ASN A 236 -1.87 -11.90 15.80
C ASN A 236 -0.64 -11.21 16.38
N ILE A 237 0.12 -11.91 17.23
CA ILE A 237 1.37 -11.39 17.81
C ILE A 237 2.40 -11.13 16.71
N LEU A 238 2.57 -12.07 15.77
CA LEU A 238 3.47 -11.93 14.63
C LEU A 238 3.09 -10.71 13.78
N PHE A 239 1.82 -10.58 13.43
CA PHE A 239 1.33 -9.43 12.66
C PHE A 239 1.56 -8.12 13.41
N SER A 240 1.30 -8.07 14.71
CA SER A 240 1.55 -6.90 15.54
C SER A 240 3.02 -6.46 15.52
N PHE A 241 3.96 -7.40 15.67
CA PHE A 241 5.38 -7.08 15.57
C PHE A 241 5.79 -6.66 14.15
N LEU A 242 5.21 -7.25 13.11
CA LEU A 242 5.46 -6.81 11.73
C LEU A 242 4.93 -5.41 11.46
N VAL A 243 3.77 -5.02 12.00
CA VAL A 243 3.26 -3.64 11.92
C VAL A 243 4.28 -2.66 12.50
N ILE A 244 4.83 -2.97 13.69
CA ILE A 244 5.88 -2.16 14.33
C ILE A 244 7.13 -2.12 13.43
N GLY A 245 7.60 -3.28 12.96
CA GLY A 245 8.79 -3.39 12.12
C GLY A 245 8.68 -2.64 10.80
N VAL A 246 7.56 -2.79 10.09
CA VAL A 246 7.27 -2.08 8.84
C VAL A 246 7.16 -0.57 9.08
N THR A 247 6.59 -0.15 10.21
CA THR A 247 6.53 1.27 10.58
C THR A 247 7.92 1.86 10.79
N VAL A 248 8.75 1.18 11.59
CA VAL A 248 10.15 1.58 11.82
C VAL A 248 10.92 1.62 10.50
N PHE A 249 10.76 0.60 9.65
CA PHE A 249 11.35 0.55 8.32
C PHE A 249 10.91 1.74 7.46
N ALA A 250 9.61 2.00 7.35
CA ALA A 250 9.07 3.07 6.51
C ALA A 250 9.57 4.46 6.95
N MET A 251 9.57 4.74 8.26
CA MET A 251 10.05 6.00 8.81
C MET A 251 11.57 6.16 8.64
N SER A 252 12.33 5.10 8.91
CA SER A 252 13.79 5.10 8.72
C SER A 252 14.15 5.30 7.26
N PHE A 253 13.47 4.60 6.36
CA PHE A 253 13.64 4.72 4.92
C PHE A 253 13.36 6.14 4.44
N TYR A 254 12.26 6.74 4.89
CA TYR A 254 11.92 8.14 4.59
C TYR A 254 13.03 9.11 5.01
N LEU A 255 13.52 9.01 6.26
CA LEU A 255 14.58 9.87 6.78
C LEU A 255 15.90 9.69 6.01
N VAL A 256 16.28 8.45 5.69
CA VAL A 256 17.47 8.15 4.88
C VAL A 256 17.35 8.75 3.49
N MET A 257 16.18 8.64 2.86
CA MET A 257 15.93 9.20 1.54
C MET A 257 15.95 10.74 1.56
N LEU A 258 15.36 11.37 2.57
CA LEU A 258 15.46 12.83 2.76
C LEU A 258 16.92 13.26 2.94
N ARG A 259 17.71 12.53 3.72
CA ARG A 259 19.14 12.85 3.90
C ARG A 259 19.93 12.71 2.60
N ARG A 260 19.57 11.74 1.76
CA ARG A 260 20.29 11.42 0.50
C ARG A 260 19.90 12.31 -0.67
N TYR A 261 18.62 12.69 -0.76
CA TYR A 261 18.05 13.38 -1.92
C TYR A 261 17.45 14.75 -1.59
N GLY A 262 17.19 15.05 -0.32
CA GLY A 262 16.73 16.36 0.12
C GLY A 262 17.83 17.39 -0.07
N GLY A 263 17.71 18.21 -1.10
CA GLY A 263 18.55 19.39 -1.24
C GLY A 263 18.24 20.34 -0.09
N LYS A 264 19.24 20.68 0.75
CA LYS A 264 19.19 21.55 1.95
C LYS A 264 17.78 22.11 2.24
N VAL A 265 16.87 21.25 2.68
CA VAL A 265 15.55 21.69 3.09
C VAL A 265 15.81 22.38 4.42
N GLU A 266 15.68 23.69 4.43
CA GLU A 266 15.82 24.50 5.64
C GLU A 266 14.73 24.03 6.60
N TYR A 267 15.09 23.07 7.44
CA TYR A 267 14.23 22.54 8.48
C TYR A 267 14.11 23.67 9.50
N VAL A 268 13.05 24.46 9.39
CA VAL A 268 12.65 25.34 10.49
C VAL A 268 12.17 24.39 11.59
N SER A 269 13.10 23.99 12.46
CA SER A 269 12.74 23.24 13.67
C SER A 269 11.83 24.14 14.49
N LEU A 270 10.72 23.60 14.99
CA LEU A 270 9.77 24.28 15.88
C LEU A 270 10.43 24.93 17.11
N VAL A 271 11.64 24.48 17.49
CA VAL A 271 12.47 25.11 18.54
C VAL A 271 12.86 26.56 18.19
N LYS A 272 12.96 26.90 16.90
CA LYS A 272 13.31 28.26 16.46
C LYS A 272 12.12 29.21 16.56
N GLU A 273 10.88 28.72 16.38
CA GLU A 273 9.68 29.53 16.58
C GLU A 273 9.44 29.87 18.06
N GLU A 274 9.75 28.95 18.99
CA GLU A 274 9.66 29.25 20.43
C GLU A 274 10.67 30.32 20.85
N HIS A 275 11.89 30.31 20.30
CA HIS A 275 12.90 31.31 20.65
C HIS A 275 12.56 32.72 20.13
N TYR A 276 11.94 32.85 18.94
CA TYR A 276 11.45 34.15 18.46
C TYR A 276 10.20 34.63 19.21
N ARG A 277 9.39 33.70 19.74
CA ARG A 277 8.18 34.05 20.49
C ARG A 277 8.46 34.48 21.93
N GLU A 278 9.60 34.07 22.49
CA GLU A 278 10.05 34.49 23.82
C GLU A 278 10.75 35.87 23.81
N GLU A 279 11.42 36.27 22.71
CA GLU A 279 12.10 37.58 22.63
C GLU A 279 11.14 38.76 22.37
N ASP A 280 9.98 38.55 21.74
CA ASP A 280 9.00 39.61 21.44
C ASP A 280 7.94 39.82 22.54
N GLY A 281 8.20 39.29 23.75
CA GLY A 281 7.26 39.25 24.86
C GLY A 281 7.40 40.34 25.93
N PHE A 282 7.64 41.61 25.58
CA PHE A 282 7.47 42.70 26.58
C PHE A 282 7.08 44.05 25.96
N VAL A 283 5.78 44.23 25.70
CA VAL A 283 5.15 45.56 25.66
C VAL A 283 4.01 45.58 26.67
N LYS A 284 4.20 46.34 27.76
CA LYS A 284 3.22 46.53 28.83
C LYS A 284 1.93 47.20 28.31
N PRO A 285 0.75 46.82 28.83
CA PRO A 285 -0.52 47.38 28.40
C PRO A 285 -0.82 48.74 29.05
N LYS A 286 -1.62 49.53 28.32
CA LYS A 286 -2.13 50.87 28.61
C LYS A 286 -3.24 50.85 29.69
N GLY A 287 -3.27 51.89 30.53
CA GLY A 287 -4.41 52.35 31.36
C GLY A 287 -3.93 52.92 32.70
N THR A 288 -4.43 54.00 33.30
CA THR A 288 -5.47 55.03 33.03
C THR A 288 -5.25 56.15 34.07
N ILE A 289 -5.76 57.38 33.83
CA ILE A 289 -6.41 58.33 34.77
C ILE A 289 -6.01 59.81 34.54
N ASP A 290 -6.99 60.55 34.04
CA ASP A 290 -7.47 61.94 34.27
C ASP A 290 -6.52 63.09 34.61
N LEU A 291 -6.65 64.22 33.88
CA LEU A 291 -7.07 65.53 34.41
C LEU A 291 -7.14 66.62 33.31
N GLU A 292 -8.32 67.26 33.26
CA GLU A 292 -8.68 68.64 32.87
C GLU A 292 -7.77 69.59 32.05
N ASN A 293 -8.48 70.27 31.15
CA ASN A 293 -8.46 71.71 30.81
C ASN A 293 -7.72 72.24 29.57
N ASN A 294 -8.49 73.13 28.91
CA ASN A 294 -8.15 74.22 27.98
C ASN A 294 -7.70 73.83 26.57
N MET A 295 -7.89 74.64 25.52
CA MET A 295 -8.81 75.70 25.10
C MET A 295 -8.26 76.07 23.70
N ASP A 296 -9.13 76.49 22.80
CA ASP A 296 -8.84 77.35 21.64
C ASP A 296 -8.10 76.79 20.39
N ASP A 297 -8.81 76.99 19.27
CA ASP A 297 -8.38 77.66 18.03
C ASP A 297 -7.20 77.09 17.22
N ASP A 298 -7.49 76.63 16.00
CA ASP A 298 -7.58 77.53 14.81
C ASP A 298 -7.22 76.79 13.50
N GLU A 299 -7.87 77.26 12.43
CA GLU A 299 -7.47 77.28 11.02
C GLU A 299 -6.55 76.20 10.43
N SER A 300 -7.04 75.44 9.44
CA SER A 300 -6.78 75.64 8.00
C SER A 300 -5.39 75.10 7.54
N GLN A 301 -5.13 74.56 6.36
CA GLN A 301 -5.71 74.69 5.04
C GLN A 301 -5.13 73.57 4.14
N LYS A 302 -6.00 73.00 3.29
CA LYS A 302 -5.83 72.73 1.85
C LYS A 302 -4.59 71.99 1.26
N LYS A 303 -4.97 70.98 0.44
CA LYS A 303 -4.58 70.69 -0.97
C LYS A 303 -3.18 70.11 -1.22
N SER A 304 -3.02 68.91 -1.79
CA SER A 304 -3.28 68.41 -3.18
C SER A 304 -1.91 68.02 -3.77
N MET A 305 -1.64 66.74 -4.07
CA MET A 305 -1.84 66.05 -5.37
C MET A 305 -0.73 66.35 -6.42
N GLN A 306 -0.23 65.26 -7.04
CA GLN A 306 0.68 65.15 -8.22
C GLN A 306 2.17 65.46 -7.96
N GLU A 307 3.15 64.67 -8.40
CA GLU A 307 3.27 63.56 -9.38
C GLU A 307 4.04 62.36 -8.80
#